data_AF-A0A0K2UB89-F1
#
_entry.id   AF-A0A0K2UB89-F1
#
_cell.length_a   1.000
_cell.length_b   1.000
_cell.length_c   1.000
_cell.angle_alpha   90.00
_cell.angle_beta   90.00
_cell.angle_gamma   90.00
#
_symmetry.space_group_name_H-M   'P 1'
#
loop_
_entity.id
_entity.type
_entity.pdbx_description
1 polymer ?
#
loop_
_entity_poly.entity_id
_entity_poly.type
_entity_poly.pdbx_seq_one_letter_code
_entity_poly.pdbx_strand_id
1 'polypeptide(L)' 'MEHVINGNDALFKCKIPSFISDLAAVLSWADSEGNSYSYNEYSGKEK' A
#
# COMPACT_ATOMS: atom_id res chain seq x y z
N MET A 1 -2.78 14.32 6.48
CA MET A 1 -2.57 14.40 5.03
C MET A 1 -1.15 13.97 4.75
N GLU A 2 -0.95 13.15 3.74
CA GLU A 2 0.37 12.97 3.14
C GLU A 2 0.42 13.82 1.88
N HIS A 3 1.58 14.41 1.60
CA HIS A 3 1.77 15.34 0.50
C HIS A 3 2.91 14.81 -0.37
N VAL A 4 2.77 14.98 -1.68
CA VAL A 4 3.78 14.64 -2.67
C VAL A 4 4.01 15.85 -3.57
N ILE A 5 5.28 16.07 -3.94
CA ILE A 5 5.64 17.11 -4.92
C ILE A 5 5.42 16.52 -6.31
N ASN A 6 4.88 17.31 -7.23
CA ASN A 6 4.68 16.87 -8.62
C ASN A 6 6.01 16.40 -9.23
N GLY A 7 6.03 15.21 -9.83
CA GLY A 7 7.20 14.57 -10.40
C GLY A 7 7.95 13.61 -9.46
N ASN A 8 7.61 13.58 -8.17
CA ASN A 8 8.15 12.59 -7.24
C ASN A 8 7.26 11.35 -7.17
N ASP A 9 7.86 10.22 -6.80
CA ASP A 9 7.13 9.03 -6.42
C ASP A 9 6.33 9.27 -5.13
N ALA A 10 5.14 8.69 -5.08
CA ALA A 10 4.28 8.69 -3.91
C ALA A 10 4.29 7.30 -3.24
N LEU A 11 4.35 7.28 -1.91
CA LEU A 11 4.21 6.06 -1.11
C LEU A 11 3.00 6.19 -0.21
N PHE A 12 2.00 5.32 -0.40
CA PHE A 12 0.84 5.25 0.48
C PHE A 12 1.10 4.33 1.67
N LYS A 13 0.75 4.78 2.88
CA LYS A 13 0.91 4.01 4.12
C LYS A 13 -0.44 3.78 4.81
N CYS A 14 -0.76 2.52 5.09
CA CYS A 14 -1.90 2.15 5.91
C CYS A 14 -1.48 2.24 7.39
N LYS A 15 -2.06 3.18 8.14
CA LYS A 15 -1.71 3.39 9.56
C LYS A 15 -2.45 2.39 10.44
N ILE A 16 -1.84 1.22 10.61
CA ILE A 16 -2.31 0.22 11.58
C ILE A 16 -1.96 0.71 12.99
N PRO A 17 -2.93 0.79 13.92
CA PRO A 17 -2.65 1.15 15.31
C PRO A 17 -1.67 0.18 15.97
N SER A 18 -0.73 0.70 16.75
CA SER A 18 0.38 -0.09 17.33
C SER A 18 -0.06 -1.21 18.26
N PHE A 19 -1.21 -1.07 18.93
CA PHE A 19 -1.71 -2.10 19.86
C PHE A 19 -2.28 -3.34 19.14
N ILE A 20 -2.43 -3.30 17.82
CA ILE A 20 -2.82 -4.45 16.99
C ILE A 20 -1.85 -4.74 15.84
N SER A 21 -0.71 -4.05 15.75
CA SER A 21 0.20 -4.16 14.60
C SER A 21 0.75 -5.56 14.39
N ASP A 22 0.86 -6.34 15.46
CA ASP A 22 1.42 -7.69 15.40
C ASP A 22 0.38 -8.73 14.93
N LEU A 23 -0.89 -8.34 14.89
CA LEU A 23 -2.02 -9.21 14.56
C LEU A 23 -2.74 -8.78 13.27
N ALA A 24 -2.37 -7.63 12.69
CA ALA A 24 -2.99 -7.08 11.50
C ALA A 24 -1.94 -6.77 10.42
N ALA A 25 -2.26 -7.10 9.18
CA ALA A 25 -1.40 -6.85 8.02
C ALA A 25 -2.23 -6.30 6.84
N VAL A 26 -1.58 -5.57 5.94
CA VAL A 26 -2.20 -5.09 4.69
C VAL A 26 -2.23 -6.24 3.69
N LEU A 27 -3.41 -6.54 3.13
CA LEU A 27 -3.60 -7.60 2.12
C LEU A 27 -3.67 -7.04 0.70
N SER A 28 -4.42 -5.97 0.50
CA SER A 28 -4.58 -5.29 -0.79
C SER A 28 -4.92 -3.81 -0.60
N TRP A 29 -4.76 -3.06 -1.67
CA TRP A 29 -5.21 -1.67 -1.79
C TRP A 29 -6.40 -1.60 -2.73
N ALA A 30 -7.34 -0.68 -2.47
CA ALA A 30 -8.44 -0.41 -3.38
C ALA A 30 -8.48 1.09 -3.70
N ASP A 31 -8.80 1.43 -4.94
CA ASP A 31 -9.01 2.82 -5.35
C ASP A 31 -10.51 3.19 -5.37
N SER A 32 -10.80 4.45 -5.70
CA SER A 32 -12.18 4.96 -5.77
C SER A 32 -12.99 4.44 -6.95
N GLU A 33 -12.34 3.82 -7.94
CA GLU A 33 -12.99 3.25 -9.12
C GLU A 33 -13.34 1.76 -8.91
N GLY A 34 -12.92 1.18 -7.79
CA GLY A 34 -13.17 -0.22 -7.43
C GLY A 34 -12.09 -1.18 -7.89
N ASN A 35 -10.93 -0.69 -8.37
CA ASN A 35 -9.80 -1.54 -8.70
C ASN A 35 -9.12 -2.03 -7.40
N SER A 36 -8.62 -3.27 -7.42
CA SER A 36 -7.91 -3.87 -6.29
C SER A 36 -6.49 -4.25 -6.68
N TYR A 37 -5.53 -3.87 -5.85
CA TYR A 37 -4.10 -4.09 -6.03
C TYR A 37 -3.58 -4.96 -4.89
N SER A 38 -3.37 -6.24 -5.17
CA SER A 38 -2.72 -7.17 -4.26
C SER A 38 -1.25 -7.35 -4.63
N TYR A 39 -0.42 -7.67 -3.65
CA TYR A 39 0.94 -8.14 -3.94
C TYR A 39 0.84 -9.48 -4.69
N ASN A 40 1.24 -9.51 -5.96
CA ASN A 40 1.44 -10.76 -6.68
C ASN A 40 2.90 -11.17 -6.50
N GLU A 41 3.18 -12.36 -6.00
CA GLU A 41 4.56 -12.85 -5.80
C GLU A 41 5.42 -12.86 -7.09
N TYR A 42 4.77 -12.77 -8.26
CA TYR A 42 5.42 -12.69 -9.57
C TYR A 42 5.89 -11.28 -9.97
N SER A 43 5.40 -10.21 -9.34
CA SER A 43 5.82 -8.83 -9.66
C SER A 43 7.08 -8.38 -8.91
N GLY A 44 7.56 -9.18 -7.95
CA GLY A 44 8.78 -8.90 -7.17
C GLY A 44 10.05 -9.59 -7.66
N LYS A 45 10.00 -10.33 -8.78
CA LYS A 45 11.19 -10.88 -9.44
C LYS A 45 11.53 -10.04 -10.66
N GLU A 46 11.96 -8.81 -10.42
CA GLU A 46 12.86 -8.15 -11.38
C GLU A 46 14.18 -8.93 -11.42
N LYS A 47 14.71 -9.09 -12.62
CA LYS A 47 16.03 -9.68 -12.89
C LYS A 47 17.15 -8.87 -12.24
#